data_AF-A0ABC9IQ97-F1
#
_entry.id   AF-A0ABC9IQ97-F1
#
_cell.length_a   1.000
_cell.length_b   1.000
_cell.length_c   1.000
_cell.angle_alpha   90.00
_cell.angle_beta   90.00
_cell.angle_gamma   90.00
#
_symmetry.space_group_name_H-M   'P 1'
#
loop_
_entity.id
_entity.type
_entity.pdbx_description
1 polymer ?
#
loop_
_entity_poly.entity_id
_entity_poly.type
_entity_poly.pdbx_seq_one_letter_code
_entity_poly.pdbx_strand_id
1 'polypeptide(L)'
;MKDTKVPLKLIALLADGEFHSGEHLGESLGMSRAAINKHIQTIREWGLDVFTVPGKGYSLPAPMPLLEAERILKGLDDKRVTVLPVVDSTNQYLLDRIETLQSGDACIAEYQLAGRGRRGRQWISPFGANLYLSMFWRLEQGPAAAMGLSLVIGMVMAEVLQRLGAKDVRVKWPNDLYLNDRKLAGILVELTGKTGDAAQLVIGAGINLAMRDTNAGGINQGWINLQEAGINIDRNELTATLLNELRQSLKQFEIDGLGPFIGRWRTLDNFIDRPVKLLIGERQIVGIARGIDSQGALLLEQDGEIKPFIGGEISLRSAE
;
A
#
# COMPACT_ATOMS: atom_id res chain seq x y z
N MET A 1 6.09 -12.86 20.98
CA MET A 1 6.31 -11.54 20.35
C MET A 1 7.50 -10.89 21.03
N LYS A 2 8.48 -10.36 20.27
CA LYS A 2 9.50 -9.46 20.85
C LYS A 2 8.76 -8.28 21.51
N ASP A 3 9.22 -7.81 22.67
CA ASP A 3 8.63 -6.62 23.31
C ASP A 3 8.88 -5.39 22.44
N THR A 4 7.80 -4.83 21.86
CA THR A 4 7.82 -3.67 20.97
C THR A 4 7.61 -2.35 21.71
N LYS A 5 7.23 -2.37 23.00
CA LYS A 5 6.82 -1.15 23.74
C LYS A 5 7.95 -0.14 23.85
N VAL A 6 9.14 -0.59 24.23
CA VAL A 6 10.30 0.29 24.41
C VAL A 6 10.80 0.87 23.07
N PRO A 7 11.02 0.07 22.00
CA PRO A 7 11.33 0.62 20.69
C PRO A 7 10.34 1.67 20.20
N LEU A 8 9.04 1.47 20.41
CA LEU A 8 8.01 2.43 19.99
C LEU A 8 8.09 3.76 20.76
N LYS A 9 8.32 3.71 22.09
CA LYS A 9 8.54 4.92 22.89
C LYS A 9 9.79 5.68 22.43
N LEU A 10 10.86 4.95 22.10
CA LEU A 10 12.08 5.55 21.56
C LEU A 10 11.84 6.21 20.20
N ILE A 11 11.11 5.56 19.29
CA ILE A 11 10.75 6.16 18.00
C ILE A 11 9.94 7.43 18.21
N ALA A 12 8.96 7.43 19.12
CA ALA A 12 8.17 8.62 19.41
C ALA A 12 9.01 9.81 19.89
N LEU A 13 10.07 9.55 20.68
CA LEU A 13 11.03 10.59 21.09
C LEU A 13 11.90 11.07 19.93
N LEU A 14 12.34 10.16 19.06
CA LEU A 14 13.23 10.48 17.93
C LEU A 14 12.48 11.04 16.69
N ALA A 15 11.15 10.98 16.67
CA ALA A 15 10.31 11.34 15.52
C ALA A 15 10.39 12.83 15.16
N ASP A 16 10.84 13.68 16.09
CA ASP A 16 11.12 15.11 15.83
C ASP A 16 12.33 15.34 14.92
N GLY A 17 13.21 14.34 14.76
CA GLY A 17 14.44 14.43 13.98
C GLY A 17 15.62 15.08 14.74
N GLU A 18 15.41 15.53 15.97
CA GLU A 18 16.45 16.19 16.77
C GLU A 18 17.45 15.18 17.35
N PHE A 19 18.56 15.68 17.89
CA PHE A 19 19.53 14.84 18.59
C PHE A 19 19.11 14.59 20.03
N HIS A 20 18.97 13.31 20.39
CA HIS A 20 18.67 12.86 21.74
C HIS A 20 19.84 12.05 22.30
N SER A 21 20.41 12.50 23.43
CA SER A 21 21.55 11.83 24.05
C SER A 21 21.14 10.47 24.62
N GLY A 22 22.05 9.49 24.60
CA GLY A 22 21.76 8.16 25.16
C GLY A 22 21.54 8.16 26.68
N GLU A 23 22.02 9.19 27.37
CA GLU A 23 21.76 9.43 28.79
C GLU A 23 20.34 9.97 29.00
N HIS A 24 19.96 11.01 28.25
CA HIS A 24 18.60 11.59 28.29
C HIS A 24 17.51 10.56 27.96
N LEU A 25 17.73 9.74 26.91
CA LEU A 25 16.82 8.65 26.55
C LEU A 25 16.77 7.57 27.65
N GLY A 26 17.91 7.30 28.30
CA GLY A 26 18.01 6.36 29.40
C GLY A 26 17.23 6.81 30.62
N GLU A 27 17.38 8.07 31.03
CA GLU A 27 16.62 8.68 32.12
C GLU A 27 15.11 8.69 31.84
N SER A 28 14.72 9.14 30.64
CA SER A 28 13.31 9.25 30.24
C SER A 28 12.57 7.91 30.23
N LEU A 29 13.29 6.81 30.00
CA LEU A 29 12.73 5.46 29.91
C LEU A 29 13.06 4.58 31.13
N GLY A 30 13.87 5.06 32.08
CA GLY A 30 14.33 4.29 33.23
C GLY A 30 15.26 3.12 32.86
N MET A 31 16.14 3.32 31.88
CA MET A 31 16.99 2.27 31.30
C MET A 31 18.46 2.69 31.19
N SER A 32 19.37 1.72 31.20
CA SER A 32 20.80 2.00 30.95
C SER A 32 21.05 2.38 29.49
N ARG A 33 22.10 3.18 29.25
CA ARG A 33 22.54 3.54 27.89
C ARG A 33 22.80 2.32 26.99
N ALA A 34 23.32 1.23 27.56
CA ALA A 34 23.54 -0.03 26.85
C ALA A 34 22.20 -0.67 26.40
N ALA A 35 21.17 -0.61 27.24
CA ALA A 35 19.84 -1.09 26.89
C ALA A 35 19.18 -0.23 25.81
N ILE A 36 19.34 1.10 25.86
CA ILE A 36 18.91 2.03 24.79
C ILE A 36 19.56 1.62 23.46
N ASN A 37 20.88 1.43 23.44
CA ASN A 37 21.58 1.02 22.22
C ASN A 37 21.04 -0.29 21.62
N LYS A 38 20.67 -1.28 22.46
CA LYS A 38 20.04 -2.52 21.99
C LYS A 38 18.70 -2.25 21.28
N HIS A 39 17.87 -1.37 21.82
CA HIS A 39 16.61 -1.00 21.18
C HIS A 39 16.80 -0.16 19.92
N ILE A 40 17.82 0.69 19.86
CA ILE A 40 18.20 1.40 18.63
C ILE A 40 18.55 0.41 17.51
N GLN A 41 19.21 -0.72 17.81
CA GLN A 41 19.43 -1.76 16.79
C GLN A 41 18.12 -2.40 16.32
N THR A 42 17.17 -2.66 17.20
CA THR A 42 15.83 -3.14 16.80
C THR A 42 15.09 -2.14 15.90
N ILE A 43 15.21 -0.84 16.20
CA ILE A 43 14.64 0.24 15.39
C ILE A 43 15.28 0.26 13.99
N ARG A 44 16.60 0.04 13.89
CA ARG A 44 17.28 -0.14 12.59
C ARG A 44 16.84 -1.39 11.84
N GLU A 45 16.61 -2.51 12.54
CA GLU A 45 16.03 -3.73 11.94
C GLU A 45 14.63 -3.48 11.35
N TRP A 46 13.90 -2.46 11.85
CA TRP A 46 12.61 -2.04 11.29
C TRP A 46 12.73 -1.07 10.11
N GLY A 47 13.95 -0.81 9.62
CA GLY A 47 14.22 0.03 8.45
C GLY A 47 14.27 1.53 8.73
N LEU A 48 14.38 1.94 10.00
CA LEU A 48 14.71 3.34 10.30
C LEU A 48 16.22 3.55 10.23
N ASP A 49 16.61 4.59 9.49
CA ASP A 49 17.98 5.05 9.42
C ASP A 49 18.30 5.92 10.65
N VAL A 50 18.70 5.30 11.76
CA VAL A 50 19.06 6.03 12.98
C VAL A 50 20.55 6.35 12.99
N PHE A 51 20.90 7.63 12.91
CA PHE A 51 22.27 8.08 13.06
C PHE A 51 22.74 8.03 14.51
N THR A 52 24.02 7.78 14.71
CA THR A 52 24.66 7.87 16.02
C THR A 52 25.90 8.74 15.90
N VAL A 53 25.90 9.88 16.59
CA VAL A 53 27.02 10.81 16.61
C VAL A 53 27.64 10.80 18.01
N PRO A 54 28.92 10.38 18.15
CA PRO A 54 29.63 10.42 19.43
C PRO A 54 29.56 11.82 20.05
N GLY A 55 29.21 11.91 21.32
CA GLY A 55 29.08 13.18 22.04
C GLY A 55 27.75 13.92 21.84
N LYS A 56 26.92 13.57 20.84
CA LYS A 56 25.58 14.16 20.64
C LYS A 56 24.44 13.19 20.98
N GLY A 57 24.52 11.96 20.47
CA GLY A 57 23.46 10.96 20.69
C GLY A 57 22.91 10.38 19.39
N TYR A 58 21.60 10.13 19.39
CA TYR A 58 20.85 9.51 18.29
C TYR A 58 19.91 10.52 17.64
N SER A 59 19.68 10.40 16.33
CA SER A 59 18.77 11.26 15.58
C SER A 59 18.27 10.53 14.33
N LEU A 60 17.06 10.87 13.88
CA LEU A 60 16.58 10.51 12.55
C LEU A 60 17.07 11.54 11.51
N PRO A 61 17.33 11.13 10.26
CA PRO A 61 17.78 12.01 9.19
C PRO A 61 16.83 13.16 8.86
N ALA A 62 15.55 13.02 9.20
CA ALA A 62 14.51 14.01 9.02
C ALA A 62 13.38 13.74 10.02
N PRO A 63 12.56 14.76 10.36
CA PRO A 63 11.34 14.55 11.11
C PRO A 63 10.43 13.52 10.42
N MET A 64 9.82 12.64 11.20
CA MET A 64 8.98 11.55 10.71
C MET A 64 7.60 11.62 11.36
N PRO A 65 6.63 12.30 10.74
CA PRO A 65 5.27 12.38 11.27
C PRO A 65 4.65 10.99 11.41
N LEU A 66 4.27 10.62 12.63
CA LEU A 66 3.64 9.34 12.93
C LEU A 66 2.16 9.32 12.51
N LEU A 67 1.62 8.12 12.40
CA LEU A 67 0.19 7.87 12.23
C LEU A 67 -0.51 8.14 13.55
N GLU A 68 -1.44 9.08 13.54
CA GLU A 68 -2.17 9.59 14.70
C GLU A 68 -3.65 9.29 14.52
N ALA A 69 -4.16 8.32 15.28
CA ALA A 69 -5.55 7.88 15.20
C ALA A 69 -6.53 9.05 15.29
N GLU A 70 -6.33 9.98 16.23
CA GLU A 70 -7.22 11.13 16.39
C GLU A 70 -7.24 12.07 15.17
N ARG A 71 -6.10 12.29 14.50
CA ARG A 71 -6.04 13.11 13.29
C ARG A 71 -6.74 12.43 12.13
N ILE A 72 -6.51 11.13 11.94
CA ILE A 72 -7.19 10.34 10.92
C ILE A 72 -8.70 10.36 11.16
N LEU A 73 -9.15 10.06 12.38
CA LEU A 73 -10.57 10.01 12.75
C LEU A 73 -11.31 11.35 12.58
N LYS A 74 -10.61 12.49 12.64
CA LYS A 74 -11.19 13.81 12.37
C LYS A 74 -11.51 14.02 10.88
N GLY A 75 -10.76 13.38 9.99
CA GLY A 75 -10.98 13.47 8.54
C GLY A 75 -11.90 12.38 7.98
N LEU A 76 -12.39 11.45 8.81
CA LEU A 76 -13.23 10.33 8.38
C LEU A 76 -14.71 10.59 8.65
N ASP A 77 -15.54 10.27 7.66
CA ASP A 77 -17.00 10.21 7.85
C ASP A 77 -17.39 9.01 8.72
N ASP A 78 -16.68 7.89 8.54
CA ASP A 78 -16.85 6.66 9.29
C ASP A 78 -15.59 6.33 10.11
N LYS A 79 -15.74 6.31 11.42
CA LYS A 79 -14.65 6.26 12.40
C LYS A 79 -14.10 4.86 12.67
N ARG A 80 -14.51 3.85 11.90
CA ARG A 80 -14.05 2.45 12.05
C ARG A 80 -12.69 2.24 11.41
N VAL A 81 -11.63 2.71 12.08
CA VAL A 81 -10.23 2.49 11.69
C VAL A 81 -9.36 2.17 12.90
N THR A 82 -8.50 1.17 12.77
CA THR A 82 -7.51 0.81 13.80
C THR A 82 -6.11 1.20 13.36
N VAL A 83 -5.36 1.93 14.21
CA VAL A 83 -3.96 2.30 13.98
C VAL A 83 -3.05 1.33 14.74
N LEU A 84 -2.17 0.63 14.02
CA LEU A 84 -1.30 -0.42 14.54
C LEU A 84 0.17 0.01 14.44
N PRO A 85 0.91 0.16 15.55
CA PRO A 85 2.31 0.54 15.46
C PRO A 85 3.17 -0.53 14.79
N VAL A 86 2.94 -1.80 15.11
CA VAL A 86 3.68 -2.93 14.54
C VAL A 86 2.72 -4.09 14.37
N VAL A 87 2.66 -4.65 13.17
CA VAL A 87 1.82 -5.80 12.82
C VAL A 87 2.59 -6.75 11.92
N ASP A 88 2.21 -8.02 11.84
CA ASP A 88 2.75 -8.92 10.82
C ASP A 88 2.33 -8.47 9.42
N SER A 89 1.02 -8.33 9.19
CA SER A 89 0.42 -7.82 7.97
C SER A 89 -0.93 -7.19 8.30
N THR A 90 -1.19 -6.00 7.75
CA THR A 90 -2.49 -5.32 7.83
C THR A 90 -3.62 -6.18 7.27
N ASN A 91 -3.37 -6.91 6.17
CA ASN A 91 -4.33 -7.87 5.64
C ASN A 91 -4.58 -9.02 6.62
N GLN A 92 -3.52 -9.62 7.18
CA GLN A 92 -3.67 -10.74 8.11
C GLN A 92 -4.45 -10.33 9.36
N TYR A 93 -4.19 -9.12 9.87
CA TYR A 93 -4.92 -8.56 10.99
C TYR A 93 -6.44 -8.53 10.77
N LEU A 94 -6.90 -8.15 9.57
CA LEU A 94 -8.32 -8.16 9.23
C LEU A 94 -8.85 -9.57 8.94
N LEU A 95 -8.08 -10.42 8.26
CA LEU A 95 -8.45 -11.81 8.00
C LEU A 95 -8.70 -12.59 9.31
N ASP A 96 -7.88 -12.37 10.33
CA ASP A 96 -8.04 -13.00 11.65
C ASP A 96 -9.31 -12.56 12.40
N ARG A 97 -9.98 -11.51 11.93
CA ARG A 97 -11.16 -10.88 12.57
C ARG A 97 -12.39 -10.91 11.69
N ILE A 98 -12.34 -11.61 10.55
CA ILE A 98 -13.30 -11.49 9.45
C ILE A 98 -14.76 -11.72 9.85
N GLU A 99 -15.01 -12.50 10.91
CA GLU A 99 -16.35 -12.81 11.42
C GLU A 99 -17.01 -11.63 12.16
N THR A 100 -16.22 -10.70 12.70
CA THR A 100 -16.72 -9.55 13.47
C THR A 100 -16.68 -8.23 12.71
N LEU A 101 -16.04 -8.23 11.53
CA LEU A 101 -15.88 -7.04 10.71
C LEU A 101 -17.15 -6.69 9.93
N GLN A 102 -17.29 -5.40 9.66
CA GLN A 102 -18.33 -4.82 8.83
C GLN A 102 -17.70 -4.11 7.63
N SER A 103 -18.39 -4.08 6.48
CA SER A 103 -17.89 -3.40 5.28
C SER A 103 -17.45 -1.97 5.58
N GLY A 104 -16.20 -1.66 5.24
CA GLY A 104 -15.55 -0.37 5.48
C GLY A 104 -14.66 -0.33 6.73
N ASP A 105 -14.65 -1.36 7.57
CA ASP A 105 -13.69 -1.49 8.67
C ASP A 105 -12.27 -1.56 8.12
N ALA A 106 -11.37 -0.77 8.70
CA ALA A 106 -10.01 -0.66 8.20
C ALA A 106 -8.96 -0.76 9.31
N CYS A 107 -7.75 -1.12 8.92
CA CYS A 107 -6.56 -0.93 9.75
C CYS A 107 -5.43 -0.32 8.93
N ILE A 108 -4.55 0.39 9.63
CA ILE A 108 -3.34 0.99 9.07
C ILE A 108 -2.18 0.72 10.00
N ALA A 109 -0.97 0.62 9.47
CA ALA A 109 0.20 0.31 10.27
C ALA A 109 1.42 1.18 9.96
N GLU A 110 2.27 1.39 10.96
CA GLU A 110 3.57 2.03 10.77
C GLU A 110 4.60 1.07 10.17
N TYR A 111 4.51 -0.22 10.50
CA TYR A 111 5.48 -1.25 10.11
C TYR A 111 4.81 -2.63 9.98
N GLN A 112 5.19 -3.37 8.94
CA GLN A 112 4.78 -4.77 8.75
C GLN A 112 5.99 -5.71 8.81
N LEU A 113 5.99 -6.67 9.74
CA LEU A 113 7.06 -7.68 9.81
C LEU A 113 7.05 -8.62 8.60
N ALA A 114 5.86 -8.93 8.09
CA ALA A 114 5.61 -9.93 7.07
C ALA A 114 4.65 -9.39 6.00
N GLY A 115 4.90 -8.17 5.53
CA GLY A 115 4.15 -7.56 4.43
C GLY A 115 4.13 -8.48 3.20
N ARG A 116 2.96 -8.64 2.58
CA ARG A 116 2.73 -9.60 1.48
C ARG A 116 2.33 -8.90 0.20
N GLY A 117 2.81 -9.44 -0.92
CA GLY A 117 2.33 -9.16 -2.26
C GLY A 117 1.70 -10.41 -2.88
N ARG A 118 1.30 -10.31 -4.15
CA ARG A 118 0.74 -11.43 -4.91
C ARG A 118 1.78 -12.56 -5.06
N ARG A 119 1.28 -13.79 -5.22
CA ARG A 119 2.09 -14.99 -5.51
C ARG A 119 3.20 -15.25 -4.47
N GLY A 120 2.96 -14.90 -3.21
CA GLY A 120 3.90 -15.12 -2.11
C GLY A 120 5.10 -14.19 -2.08
N ARG A 121 5.15 -13.15 -2.93
CA ARG A 121 6.22 -12.14 -2.86
C ARG A 121 6.10 -11.33 -1.56
N GLN A 122 7.23 -10.90 -1.02
CA GLN A 122 7.26 -10.00 0.14
C GLN A 122 7.01 -8.55 -0.29
N TRP A 123 6.25 -7.80 0.51
CA TRP A 123 6.14 -6.35 0.42
C TRP A 123 7.03 -5.70 1.48
N ILE A 124 8.12 -5.06 1.06
CA ILE A 124 9.07 -4.41 1.96
C ILE A 124 8.40 -3.21 2.63
N SER A 125 8.33 -3.24 3.96
CA SER A 125 7.46 -2.37 4.74
C SER A 125 8.20 -1.66 5.87
N PRO A 126 9.25 -0.84 5.61
CA PRO A 126 10.00 -0.13 6.64
C PRO A 126 9.11 0.80 7.48
N PHE A 127 9.46 0.96 8.75
CA PHE A 127 8.67 1.73 9.70
C PHE A 127 8.56 3.20 9.27
N GLY A 128 7.35 3.75 9.28
CA GLY A 128 7.12 5.19 9.13
C GLY A 128 7.36 5.77 7.74
N ALA A 129 7.94 5.00 6.81
CA ALA A 129 8.37 5.53 5.52
C ALA A 129 7.28 5.52 4.44
N ASN A 130 6.29 4.64 4.58
CA ASN A 130 5.23 4.41 3.59
C ASN A 130 3.87 4.38 4.28
N LEU A 131 2.81 4.17 3.48
CA LEU A 131 1.48 3.85 4.00
C LEU A 131 1.16 2.37 3.77
N TYR A 132 0.78 1.67 4.84
CA TYR A 132 0.27 0.30 4.80
C TYR A 132 -1.16 0.30 5.34
N LEU A 133 -2.11 0.01 4.47
CA LEU A 133 -3.53 0.13 4.76
C LEU A 133 -4.26 -1.12 4.31
N SER A 134 -5.19 -1.60 5.12
CA SER A 134 -6.16 -2.61 4.71
C SER A 134 -7.58 -2.21 5.04
N MET A 135 -8.53 -2.62 4.20
CA MET A 135 -9.97 -2.43 4.39
C MET A 135 -10.70 -3.75 4.14
N PHE A 136 -11.67 -4.05 4.99
CA PHE A 136 -12.57 -5.17 4.81
C PHE A 136 -13.83 -4.75 4.05
N TRP A 137 -14.30 -5.63 3.16
CA TRP A 137 -15.57 -5.47 2.45
C TRP A 137 -16.27 -6.81 2.29
N ARG A 138 -17.61 -6.81 2.40
CA ARG A 138 -18.45 -7.97 2.15
C ARG A 138 -19.34 -7.71 0.94
N LEU A 139 -19.35 -8.63 -0.02
CA LEU A 139 -20.22 -8.62 -1.21
C LEU A 139 -21.23 -9.75 -1.12
N GLU A 140 -22.51 -9.41 -0.96
CA GLU A 140 -23.59 -10.41 -0.84
C GLU A 140 -23.82 -11.17 -2.16
N GLN A 141 -23.39 -10.61 -3.29
CA GLN A 141 -23.54 -11.22 -4.63
C GLN A 141 -22.47 -12.31 -4.89
N GLY A 142 -21.58 -12.56 -3.93
CA GLY A 142 -20.59 -13.63 -3.95
C GLY A 142 -19.32 -13.32 -4.76
N PRO A 143 -18.42 -14.32 -4.92
CA PRO A 143 -17.06 -14.08 -5.44
C PRO A 143 -17.00 -13.51 -6.86
N ALA A 144 -17.98 -13.82 -7.71
CA ALA A 144 -18.03 -13.29 -9.07
C ALA A 144 -18.21 -11.76 -9.12
N ALA A 145 -18.83 -11.18 -8.09
CA ALA A 145 -18.98 -9.73 -7.98
C ALA A 145 -17.67 -9.01 -7.64
N ALA A 146 -16.64 -9.73 -7.18
CA ALA A 146 -15.32 -9.14 -6.94
C ALA A 146 -14.51 -8.95 -8.24
N MET A 147 -15.01 -9.42 -9.41
CA MET A 147 -14.34 -9.18 -10.68
C MET A 147 -14.25 -7.67 -10.97
N GLY A 148 -13.05 -7.19 -11.29
CA GLY A 148 -12.80 -5.78 -11.54
C GLY A 148 -12.62 -4.91 -10.29
N LEU A 149 -12.86 -5.44 -9.08
CA LEU A 149 -12.71 -4.69 -7.82
C LEU A 149 -11.31 -4.07 -7.66
N SER A 150 -10.28 -4.84 -7.98
CA SER A 150 -8.88 -4.38 -7.93
C SER A 150 -8.62 -3.17 -8.86
N LEU A 151 -9.34 -3.10 -9.98
CA LEU A 151 -9.25 -1.97 -10.92
C LEU A 151 -9.88 -0.72 -10.31
N VAL A 152 -11.04 -0.87 -9.67
CA VAL A 152 -11.72 0.22 -8.94
C VAL A 152 -10.83 0.78 -7.84
N ILE A 153 -10.25 -0.10 -7.01
CA ILE A 153 -9.32 0.32 -5.94
C ILE A 153 -8.13 1.08 -6.52
N GLY A 154 -7.53 0.58 -7.61
CA GLY A 154 -6.43 1.24 -8.30
C GLY A 154 -6.81 2.63 -8.81
N MET A 155 -7.95 2.77 -9.48
CA MET A 155 -8.41 4.07 -10.00
C MET A 155 -8.65 5.08 -8.88
N VAL A 156 -9.35 4.66 -7.82
CA VAL A 156 -9.64 5.53 -6.68
C VAL A 156 -8.36 6.00 -6.00
N MET A 157 -7.42 5.08 -5.76
CA MET A 157 -6.13 5.45 -5.17
C MET A 157 -5.33 6.39 -6.08
N ALA A 158 -5.29 6.14 -7.39
CA ALA A 158 -4.60 7.01 -8.34
C ALA A 158 -5.19 8.43 -8.35
N GLU A 159 -6.52 8.56 -8.38
CA GLU A 159 -7.19 9.86 -8.39
C GLU A 159 -7.04 10.63 -7.07
N VAL A 160 -7.06 9.92 -5.93
CA VAL A 160 -6.74 10.53 -4.63
C VAL A 160 -5.32 11.09 -4.65
N LEU A 161 -4.34 10.30 -5.10
CA LEU A 161 -2.95 10.75 -5.20
C LEU A 161 -2.79 11.93 -6.16
N GLN A 162 -3.49 11.92 -7.30
CA GLN A 162 -3.48 13.03 -8.26
C GLN A 162 -4.06 14.32 -7.65
N ARG A 163 -5.18 14.24 -6.93
CA ARG A 163 -5.78 15.40 -6.23
C ARG A 163 -4.85 15.98 -5.17
N LEU A 164 -4.06 15.12 -4.51
CA LEU A 164 -3.07 15.52 -3.51
C LEU A 164 -1.70 15.91 -4.11
N GLY A 165 -1.62 16.06 -5.44
CA GLY A 165 -0.47 16.67 -6.13
C GLY A 165 0.31 15.72 -7.04
N ALA A 166 0.11 14.41 -6.96
CA ALA A 166 0.81 13.41 -7.77
C ALA A 166 0.12 13.20 -9.14
N LYS A 167 0.07 14.25 -9.97
CA LYS A 167 -0.74 14.33 -11.21
C LYS A 167 -0.48 13.22 -12.24
N ASP A 168 0.74 12.69 -12.27
CA ASP A 168 1.17 11.70 -13.26
C ASP A 168 1.06 10.25 -12.76
N VAL A 169 0.44 10.02 -11.60
CA VAL A 169 0.16 8.65 -11.15
C VAL A 169 -0.81 7.98 -12.12
N ARG A 170 -0.49 6.74 -12.49
CA ARG A 170 -1.25 5.90 -13.42
C ARG A 170 -1.53 4.53 -12.80
N VAL A 171 -2.52 3.82 -13.33
CA VAL A 171 -2.83 2.44 -12.94
C VAL A 171 -2.14 1.46 -13.87
N LYS A 172 -1.65 0.36 -13.31
CA LYS A 172 -1.18 -0.81 -14.06
C LYS A 172 -2.15 -1.96 -13.77
N TRP A 173 -2.72 -2.51 -14.84
CA TRP A 173 -3.57 -3.69 -14.74
C TRP A 173 -2.82 -4.88 -14.06
N PRO A 174 -3.47 -5.66 -13.18
CA PRO A 174 -4.79 -5.39 -12.62
C PRO A 174 -4.76 -4.64 -11.27
N ASN A 175 -3.58 -4.35 -10.69
CA ASN A 175 -3.50 -4.14 -9.24
C ASN A 175 -2.30 -3.30 -8.73
N ASP A 176 -1.64 -2.52 -9.57
CA ASP A 176 -0.53 -1.68 -9.12
C ASP A 176 -0.73 -0.22 -9.55
N LEU A 177 -0.11 0.73 -8.82
CA LEU A 177 0.04 2.11 -9.26
C LEU A 177 1.46 2.38 -9.70
N TYR A 178 1.60 3.13 -10.78
CA TYR A 178 2.87 3.46 -11.41
C TYR A 178 3.03 4.98 -11.49
N LEU A 179 4.27 5.41 -11.37
CA LEU A 179 4.69 6.79 -11.62
C LEU A 179 6.04 6.70 -12.36
N ASN A 180 6.17 7.39 -13.49
CA ASN A 180 7.36 7.31 -14.35
C ASN A 180 7.74 5.86 -14.70
N ASP A 181 6.76 5.03 -15.05
CA ASP A 181 6.90 3.59 -15.35
C ASP A 181 7.54 2.73 -14.25
N ARG A 182 7.64 3.25 -13.02
CA ARG A 182 8.13 2.54 -11.84
C ARG A 182 6.99 2.32 -10.85
N LYS A 183 7.07 1.22 -10.09
CA LYS A 183 6.02 0.87 -9.13
C LYS A 183 6.00 1.86 -7.97
N LEU A 184 4.87 2.54 -7.79
CA LEU A 184 4.59 3.46 -6.69
C LEU A 184 3.79 2.78 -5.58
N ALA A 185 2.77 1.99 -5.94
CA ALA A 185 1.94 1.28 -4.98
C ALA A 185 1.58 -0.12 -5.46
N GLY A 186 1.34 -1.02 -4.51
CA GLY A 186 0.82 -2.36 -4.76
C GLY A 186 -0.51 -2.57 -4.05
N ILE A 187 -1.45 -3.22 -4.73
CA ILE A 187 -2.75 -3.59 -4.19
C ILE A 187 -2.82 -5.11 -4.11
N LEU A 188 -3.29 -5.64 -2.98
CA LEU A 188 -3.51 -7.05 -2.75
C LEU A 188 -4.92 -7.27 -2.21
N VAL A 189 -5.80 -7.83 -3.04
CA VAL A 189 -7.14 -8.25 -2.63
C VAL A 189 -7.10 -9.73 -2.30
N GLU A 190 -7.41 -10.08 -1.06
CA GLU A 190 -7.58 -11.46 -0.60
C GLU A 190 -9.08 -11.74 -0.44
N LEU A 191 -9.55 -12.85 -1.01
CA LEU A 191 -10.96 -13.23 -1.06
C LEU A 191 -11.16 -14.54 -0.29
N THR A 192 -12.12 -14.54 0.62
CA THR A 192 -12.65 -15.74 1.28
C THR A 192 -14.15 -15.85 1.01
N GLY A 193 -14.62 -17.04 0.65
CA GLY A 193 -16.02 -17.26 0.32
C GLY A 193 -16.20 -18.49 -0.54
N LYS A 194 -17.40 -19.09 -0.50
CA LYS A 194 -17.77 -20.22 -1.35
C LYS A 194 -18.76 -19.74 -2.41
N THR A 195 -18.75 -20.41 -3.57
CA THR A 195 -19.77 -20.16 -4.60
C THR A 195 -21.16 -20.40 -4.02
N GLY A 196 -22.06 -19.42 -4.15
CA GLY A 196 -23.41 -19.45 -3.58
C GLY A 196 -23.55 -18.82 -2.19
N ASP A 197 -22.47 -18.26 -1.63
CA ASP A 197 -22.47 -17.47 -0.39
C ASP A 197 -21.84 -16.09 -0.64
N ALA A 198 -21.95 -15.19 0.33
CA ALA A 198 -21.31 -13.89 0.31
C ALA A 198 -19.77 -14.03 0.20
N ALA A 199 -19.15 -13.11 -0.53
CA ALA A 199 -17.70 -13.00 -0.57
C ALA A 199 -17.23 -11.99 0.48
N GLN A 200 -16.25 -12.40 1.27
CA GLN A 200 -15.53 -11.56 2.19
C GLN A 200 -14.18 -11.19 1.58
N LEU A 201 -13.85 -9.92 1.61
CA LEU A 201 -12.69 -9.35 0.94
C LEU A 201 -11.85 -8.57 1.94
N VAL A 202 -10.55 -8.77 1.88
CA VAL A 202 -9.57 -7.92 2.55
C VAL A 202 -8.69 -7.27 1.49
N ILE A 203 -8.83 -5.95 1.38
CA ILE A 203 -8.15 -5.10 0.41
C ILE A 203 -6.93 -4.49 1.09
N GLY A 204 -5.74 -4.86 0.68
CA GLY A 204 -4.47 -4.28 1.14
C GLY A 204 -3.88 -3.32 0.12
N ALA A 205 -3.35 -2.20 0.59
CA ALA A 205 -2.64 -1.19 -0.18
C ALA A 205 -1.33 -0.82 0.50
N GLY A 206 -0.23 -0.94 -0.22
CA GLY A 206 1.08 -0.41 0.15
C GLY A 206 1.47 0.72 -0.79
N ILE A 207 1.69 1.93 -0.27
CA ILE A 207 2.04 3.11 -1.08
C ILE A 207 3.41 3.64 -0.64
N ASN A 208 4.33 3.74 -1.59
CA ASN A 208 5.68 4.25 -1.34
C ASN A 208 5.66 5.78 -1.20
N LEU A 209 6.02 6.30 -0.01
CA LEU A 209 5.96 7.75 0.25
C LEU A 209 7.35 8.37 0.38
N ALA A 210 8.18 7.84 1.27
CA ALA A 210 9.50 8.36 1.60
C ALA A 210 10.54 7.25 1.88
N MET A 211 10.29 6.03 1.39
CA MET A 211 11.25 4.92 1.51
C MET A 211 12.56 5.26 0.79
N ARG A 212 13.68 4.95 1.45
CA ARG A 212 15.04 5.17 0.93
C ARG A 212 15.66 3.87 0.41
N ASP A 213 16.72 3.99 -0.40
CA ASP A 213 17.45 2.84 -0.97
C ASP A 213 18.02 1.89 0.08
N THR A 214 18.36 2.39 1.27
CA THR A 214 18.80 1.55 2.41
C THR A 214 17.76 0.49 2.80
N ASN A 215 16.49 0.73 2.48
CA ASN A 215 15.38 -0.18 2.73
C ASN A 215 15.03 -1.05 1.52
N ALA A 216 15.64 -0.83 0.34
CA ALA A 216 15.26 -1.48 -0.91
C ALA A 216 15.88 -2.88 -1.11
N GLY A 217 16.57 -3.41 -0.10
CA GLY A 217 17.16 -4.75 -0.14
C GLY A 217 16.14 -5.82 -0.53
N GLY A 218 16.39 -6.52 -1.64
CA GLY A 218 15.52 -7.59 -2.15
C GLY A 218 14.43 -7.14 -3.14
N ILE A 219 14.38 -5.86 -3.52
CA ILE A 219 13.47 -5.37 -4.57
C ILE A 219 14.14 -5.49 -5.94
N ASN A 220 13.67 -6.43 -6.77
CA ASN A 220 14.28 -6.74 -8.08
C ASN A 220 13.64 -5.99 -9.26
N GLN A 221 12.75 -5.03 -9.00
CA GLN A 221 12.02 -4.27 -10.02
C GLN A 221 12.13 -2.77 -9.75
N GLY A 222 11.96 -1.96 -10.80
CA GLY A 222 11.90 -0.51 -10.67
C GLY A 222 10.78 -0.08 -9.72
N TRP A 223 11.12 0.71 -8.72
CA TRP A 223 10.19 1.33 -7.78
C TRP A 223 10.48 2.83 -7.68
N ILE A 224 9.50 3.57 -7.17
CA ILE A 224 9.56 5.00 -6.92
C ILE A 224 8.74 5.30 -5.67
N ASN A 225 9.05 6.38 -4.97
CA ASN A 225 8.25 6.93 -3.89
C ASN A 225 7.86 8.39 -4.22
N LEU A 226 6.83 8.92 -3.55
CA LEU A 226 6.35 10.28 -3.83
C LEU A 226 7.40 11.36 -3.54
N GLN A 227 8.19 11.21 -2.46
CA GLN A 227 9.22 12.18 -2.10
C GLN A 227 10.29 12.31 -3.18
N GLU A 228 10.73 11.20 -3.79
CA GLU A 228 11.66 11.20 -4.94
C GLU A 228 11.08 11.94 -6.14
N ALA A 229 9.76 11.85 -6.33
CA ALA A 229 9.04 12.60 -7.37
C ALA A 229 8.75 14.06 -6.99
N GLY A 230 9.28 14.56 -5.87
CA GLY A 230 9.09 15.93 -5.40
C GLY A 230 7.71 16.21 -4.79
N ILE A 231 6.98 15.16 -4.41
CA ILE A 231 5.62 15.25 -3.86
C ILE A 231 5.66 14.81 -2.39
N ASN A 232 5.16 15.66 -1.50
CA ASN A 232 5.05 15.35 -0.09
C ASN A 232 3.59 15.37 0.33
N ILE A 233 3.09 14.25 0.87
CA ILE A 233 1.71 14.08 1.30
C ILE A 233 1.72 13.63 2.76
N ASP A 234 0.92 14.28 3.62
CA ASP A 234 0.74 13.86 5.00
C ASP A 234 0.04 12.49 5.07
N ARG A 235 0.61 11.54 5.81
CA ARG A 235 0.11 10.16 5.88
C ARG A 235 -1.26 10.05 6.54
N ASN A 236 -1.58 10.93 7.49
CA ASN A 236 -2.86 10.94 8.18
C ASN A 236 -3.96 11.48 7.26
N GLU A 237 -3.68 12.57 6.54
CA GLU A 237 -4.57 13.12 5.51
C GLU A 237 -4.82 12.10 4.40
N LEU A 238 -3.75 11.53 3.82
CA LEU A 238 -3.85 10.51 2.78
C LEU A 238 -4.71 9.32 3.23
N THR A 239 -4.51 8.84 4.47
CA THR A 239 -5.30 7.76 5.04
C THR A 239 -6.79 8.11 5.09
N ALA A 240 -7.12 9.28 5.63
CA ALA A 240 -8.51 9.72 5.76
C ALA A 240 -9.18 9.85 4.38
N THR A 241 -8.52 10.52 3.43
CA THR A 241 -9.04 10.70 2.07
C THR A 241 -9.23 9.37 1.35
N LEU A 242 -8.25 8.45 1.42
CA LEU A 242 -8.37 7.14 0.79
C LEU A 242 -9.53 6.33 1.37
N LEU A 243 -9.68 6.28 2.69
CA LEU A 243 -10.73 5.47 3.30
C LEU A 243 -12.14 5.98 2.97
N ASN A 244 -12.37 7.30 2.96
CA ASN A 244 -13.66 7.86 2.58
C ASN A 244 -13.99 7.53 1.10
N GLU A 245 -13.03 7.75 0.21
CA GLU A 245 -13.23 7.55 -1.24
C GLU A 245 -13.37 6.07 -1.62
N LEU A 246 -12.61 5.18 -0.96
CA LEU A 246 -12.76 3.74 -1.13
C LEU A 246 -14.13 3.28 -0.63
N ARG A 247 -14.58 3.71 0.55
CA ARG A 247 -15.91 3.33 1.07
C ARG A 247 -17.04 3.78 0.14
N GLN A 248 -16.95 4.99 -0.41
CA GLN A 248 -17.94 5.49 -1.36
C GLN A 248 -17.90 4.69 -2.68
N SER A 249 -16.71 4.50 -3.24
CA SER A 249 -16.54 3.83 -4.53
C SER A 249 -16.90 2.34 -4.46
N LEU A 250 -16.65 1.68 -3.32
CA LEU A 250 -17.02 0.27 -3.10
C LEU A 250 -18.54 0.11 -2.98
N LYS A 251 -19.24 1.05 -2.34
CA LYS A 251 -20.72 1.08 -2.36
C LYS A 251 -21.26 1.25 -3.78
N GLN A 252 -20.67 2.14 -4.55
CA GLN A 252 -21.06 2.34 -5.95
C GLN A 252 -20.81 1.08 -6.78
N PHE A 253 -19.63 0.47 -6.63
CA PHE A 253 -19.26 -0.76 -7.32
C PHE A 253 -20.20 -1.93 -6.98
N GLU A 254 -20.67 -2.03 -5.74
CA GLU A 254 -21.63 -3.06 -5.33
C GLU A 254 -22.97 -2.95 -6.06
N ILE A 255 -23.40 -1.73 -6.41
CA ILE A 255 -24.68 -1.46 -7.07
C ILE A 255 -24.54 -1.53 -8.59
N ASP A 256 -23.54 -0.81 -9.13
CA ASP A 256 -23.41 -0.53 -10.56
C ASP A 256 -22.37 -1.44 -11.25
N GLY A 257 -21.60 -2.23 -10.49
CA GLY A 257 -20.47 -3.00 -11.00
C GLY A 257 -19.35 -2.12 -11.54
N LEU A 258 -18.61 -2.64 -12.53
CA LEU A 258 -17.48 -1.94 -13.13
C LEU A 258 -17.89 -0.82 -14.11
N GLY A 259 -19.13 -0.82 -14.59
CA GLY A 259 -19.62 0.05 -15.66
C GLY A 259 -19.23 1.53 -15.52
N PRO A 260 -19.55 2.19 -14.39
CA PRO A 260 -19.21 3.61 -14.16
C PRO A 260 -17.72 3.92 -14.15
N PHE A 261 -16.86 2.91 -13.98
CA PHE A 261 -15.43 3.09 -13.80
C PHE A 261 -14.62 2.87 -15.09
N ILE A 262 -15.18 2.20 -16.10
CA ILE A 262 -14.46 1.87 -17.35
C ILE A 262 -13.91 3.12 -18.05
N GLY A 263 -14.73 4.19 -18.12
CA GLY A 263 -14.30 5.45 -18.73
C GLY A 263 -13.11 6.08 -18.01
N ARG A 264 -13.10 6.02 -16.68
CA ARG A 264 -12.01 6.53 -15.83
C ARG A 264 -10.74 5.70 -16.00
N TRP A 265 -10.86 4.37 -16.08
CA TRP A 265 -9.73 3.46 -16.27
C TRP A 265 -8.89 3.88 -17.48
N ARG A 266 -9.57 4.12 -18.62
CA ARG A 266 -8.90 4.47 -19.88
C ARG A 266 -8.00 5.70 -19.76
N THR A 267 -8.37 6.67 -18.93
CA THR A 267 -7.59 7.90 -18.73
C THR A 267 -6.38 7.72 -17.82
N LEU A 268 -6.39 6.67 -17.00
CA LEU A 268 -5.37 6.38 -16.00
C LEU A 268 -4.46 5.22 -16.40
N ASP A 269 -4.82 4.44 -17.42
CA ASP A 269 -4.10 3.23 -17.82
C ASP A 269 -2.68 3.57 -18.29
N ASN A 270 -1.68 3.12 -17.54
CA ASN A 270 -0.28 3.38 -17.84
C ASN A 270 0.19 2.72 -19.14
N PHE A 271 -0.48 1.63 -19.55
CA PHE A 271 -0.05 0.74 -20.63
C PHE A 271 -0.95 0.77 -21.86
N ILE A 272 -2.06 1.50 -21.84
CA ILE A 272 -2.93 1.62 -23.02
C ILE A 272 -2.14 2.10 -24.24
N ASP A 273 -2.40 1.44 -25.37
CA ASP A 273 -1.78 1.65 -26.67
C ASP A 273 -0.26 1.45 -26.71
N ARG A 274 0.32 0.79 -25.69
CA ARG A 274 1.76 0.49 -25.60
C ARG A 274 2.04 -1.00 -25.84
N PRO A 275 3.24 -1.34 -26.37
CA PRO A 275 3.69 -2.72 -26.48
C PRO A 275 3.99 -3.30 -25.10
N VAL A 276 3.37 -4.43 -24.78
CA VAL A 276 3.46 -5.07 -23.48
C VAL A 276 3.75 -6.56 -23.60
N LYS A 277 4.21 -7.10 -22.47
CA LYS A 277 4.36 -8.52 -22.23
C LYS A 277 3.42 -8.94 -21.10
N LEU A 278 2.55 -9.90 -21.37
CA LEU A 278 1.67 -10.54 -20.41
C LEU A 278 2.20 -11.93 -20.05
N LEU A 279 2.42 -12.17 -18.76
CA LEU A 279 2.82 -13.47 -18.22
C LEU A 279 1.61 -14.18 -17.60
N ILE A 280 1.28 -15.37 -18.08
CA ILE A 280 0.20 -16.24 -17.55
C ILE A 280 0.78 -17.61 -17.27
N GLY A 281 0.99 -17.93 -15.99
CA GLY A 281 1.75 -19.13 -15.61
C GLY A 281 3.18 -19.02 -16.16
N GLU A 282 3.55 -19.96 -17.03
CA GLU A 282 4.82 -19.98 -17.77
C GLU A 282 4.71 -19.38 -19.18
N ARG A 283 3.50 -19.09 -19.65
CA ARG A 283 3.29 -18.56 -20.99
C ARG A 283 3.57 -17.06 -21.02
N GLN A 284 4.28 -16.65 -22.06
CA GLN A 284 4.53 -15.25 -22.38
C GLN A 284 3.75 -14.88 -23.63
N ILE A 285 2.93 -13.85 -23.52
CA ILE A 285 2.12 -13.32 -24.62
C ILE A 285 2.54 -11.87 -24.84
N VAL A 286 2.86 -11.50 -26.07
CA VAL A 286 3.30 -10.14 -26.45
C VAL A 286 2.27 -9.53 -27.37
N GLY A 287 1.94 -8.27 -27.17
CA GLY A 287 0.99 -7.53 -28.00
C GLY A 287 0.89 -6.08 -27.59
N ILE A 288 -0.09 -5.37 -28.12
CA ILE A 288 -0.39 -3.99 -27.76
C ILE A 288 -1.59 -3.98 -26.83
N ALA A 289 -1.47 -3.35 -25.65
CA ALA A 289 -2.59 -3.25 -24.73
C ALA A 289 -3.64 -2.26 -25.26
N ARG A 290 -4.91 -2.66 -25.22
CA ARG A 290 -6.06 -1.85 -25.67
C ARG A 290 -7.03 -1.54 -24.53
N GLY A 291 -6.52 -1.49 -23.30
CA GLY A 291 -7.30 -1.26 -22.10
C GLY A 291 -7.99 -2.53 -21.59
N ILE A 292 -9.21 -2.36 -21.08
CA ILE A 292 -10.01 -3.43 -20.48
C ILE A 292 -11.39 -3.53 -21.13
N ASP A 293 -11.99 -4.71 -21.09
CA ASP A 293 -13.41 -4.89 -21.44
C ASP A 293 -14.35 -4.53 -20.28
N SER A 294 -15.66 -4.75 -20.48
CA SER A 294 -16.69 -4.45 -19.46
C SER A 294 -16.61 -5.33 -18.21
N GLN A 295 -15.85 -6.43 -18.25
CA GLN A 295 -15.61 -7.32 -17.11
C GLN A 295 -14.24 -7.07 -16.46
N GLY A 296 -13.44 -6.15 -17.00
CA GLY A 296 -12.11 -5.83 -16.51
C GLY A 296 -11.00 -6.74 -17.03
N ALA A 297 -11.27 -7.59 -18.03
CA ALA A 297 -10.26 -8.39 -18.68
C ALA A 297 -9.36 -7.48 -19.52
N LEU A 298 -8.04 -7.72 -19.49
CA LEU A 298 -7.08 -7.01 -20.33
C LEU A 298 -7.34 -7.35 -21.80
N LEU A 299 -7.49 -6.33 -22.63
CA LEU A 299 -7.56 -6.47 -24.08
C LEU A 299 -6.16 -6.36 -24.67
N LEU A 300 -5.69 -7.41 -25.34
CA LEU A 300 -4.39 -7.43 -26.00
C LEU A 300 -4.57 -7.67 -27.50
N GLU A 301 -4.00 -6.78 -28.31
CA GLU A 301 -3.96 -6.89 -29.76
C GLU A 301 -2.70 -7.65 -30.20
N GLN A 302 -2.89 -8.69 -31.01
CA GLN A 302 -1.85 -9.46 -31.67
C GLN A 302 -2.24 -9.66 -33.14
N ASP A 303 -1.39 -9.24 -34.08
CA ASP A 303 -1.61 -9.40 -35.52
C ASP A 303 -2.98 -8.87 -36.02
N GLY A 304 -3.48 -7.80 -35.40
CA GLY A 304 -4.78 -7.18 -35.71
C GLY A 304 -5.99 -7.83 -35.03
N GLU A 305 -5.81 -8.93 -34.28
CA GLU A 305 -6.87 -9.54 -33.45
C GLU A 305 -6.77 -9.09 -31.99
N ILE A 306 -7.90 -8.68 -31.41
CA ILE A 306 -8.00 -8.33 -29.98
C ILE A 306 -8.54 -9.52 -29.20
N LYS A 307 -7.83 -9.94 -28.14
CA LYS A 307 -8.23 -11.05 -27.26
C LYS A 307 -8.30 -10.61 -25.79
N PRO A 308 -9.34 -11.01 -25.03
CA PRO A 308 -9.45 -10.70 -23.61
C PRO A 308 -8.68 -11.68 -22.72
N PHE A 309 -8.10 -11.18 -21.63
CA PHE A 309 -7.35 -11.95 -20.64
C PHE A 309 -7.76 -11.60 -19.19
N ILE A 310 -8.24 -12.59 -18.43
CA ILE A 310 -8.82 -12.39 -17.09
C ILE A 310 -7.74 -12.47 -15.98
N GLY A 311 -6.53 -12.93 -16.29
CA GLY A 311 -5.46 -13.08 -15.31
C GLY A 311 -4.07 -13.02 -15.94
N GLY A 312 -3.09 -12.64 -15.12
CA GLY A 312 -1.69 -12.54 -15.52
C GLY A 312 -0.95 -11.42 -14.81
N GLU A 313 0.30 -11.23 -15.22
CA GLU A 313 1.16 -10.12 -14.83
C GLU A 313 1.64 -9.40 -16.10
N ILE A 314 1.20 -8.16 -16.28
CA ILE A 314 1.60 -7.30 -17.41
C ILE A 314 2.86 -6.50 -17.06
N SER A 315 3.72 -6.29 -18.04
CA SER A 315 4.94 -5.47 -17.95
C SER A 315 5.20 -4.78 -19.28
N LEU A 316 5.89 -3.64 -19.26
CA LEU A 316 6.40 -3.05 -20.49
C LEU A 316 7.38 -4.02 -21.15
N ARG A 317 7.35 -4.04 -22.47
CA ARG A 317 8.44 -4.63 -23.23
C ARG A 317 9.63 -3.66 -23.15
N SER A 318 10.69 -4.07 -22.47
CA SER A 318 11.99 -3.40 -22.64
C SER A 318 12.36 -3.49 -24.11
N ALA A 319 12.77 -2.37 -24.72
CA ALA A 319 13.56 -2.46 -25.94
C ALA A 319 14.81 -3.27 -25.57
N GLU A 320 15.06 -4.37 -26.29
CA GLU A 320 16.35 -5.07 -26.22
C GLU A 320 17.48 -4.13 -26.64
#